data_AF-A0A0E1QKX8-F1
#
_entry.id   AF-A0A0E1QKX8-F1
#
_cell.length_a   1.000
_cell.length_b   1.000
_cell.length_c   1.000
_cell.angle_alpha   90.00
_cell.angle_beta   90.00
_cell.angle_gamma   90.00
#
_symmetry.space_group_name_H-M   'P 1'
#
loop_
_entity.id
_entity.type
_entity.pdbx_description
1 polymer ?
#
loop_
_entity_poly.entity_id
_entity_poly.type
_entity_poly.pdbx_seq_one_letter_code
_entity_poly.pdbx_strand_id
1 'polypeptide(L)' 'MFNFSGVLSIKKEGEIIYEKKDTFTLNRKKTSCEKSSKDKIQLVQKVNT' A
#
# COMPACT_ATOMS: atom_id res chain seq x y z
N MET A 1 -13.97 -6.96 -6.79
CA MET A 1 -13.88 -5.55 -6.34
C MET A 1 -13.56 -5.60 -4.86
N PHE A 2 -12.51 -4.95 -4.39
CA PHE A 2 -12.11 -5.00 -2.99
C PHE A 2 -12.24 -3.60 -2.39
N ASN A 3 -13.03 -3.46 -1.33
CA ASN A 3 -13.16 -2.21 -0.62
C ASN A 3 -12.34 -2.30 0.66
N PHE A 4 -11.59 -1.26 0.98
CA PHE A 4 -10.89 -1.16 2.25
C PHE A 4 -11.07 0.24 2.83
N SER A 5 -11.18 0.30 4.15
CA SER A 5 -11.15 1.55 4.89
C SER A 5 -9.70 1.87 5.27
N GLY A 6 -9.32 3.12 5.12
CA GLY A 6 -8.00 3.62 5.45
C GLY A 6 -8.08 4.97 6.13
N VAL A 7 -7.00 5.34 6.79
CA VAL A 7 -6.86 6.66 7.40
C VAL A 7 -5.72 7.38 6.71
N LEU A 8 -6.02 8.51 6.07
CA LEU A 8 -5.00 9.43 5.58
C LEU A 8 -4.67 10.39 6.72
N SER A 9 -3.42 10.35 7.20
CA SER A 9 -2.94 11.29 8.22
C SER A 9 -1.73 12.08 7.71
N ILE A 10 -1.70 13.37 8.01
CA ILE A 10 -0.54 14.24 7.79
C ILE A 10 0.04 14.58 9.16
N LYS A 11 1.33 14.30 9.32
CA LYS A 11 2.07 14.61 10.54
C LYS A 11 3.05 15.74 10.32
N LYS A 12 3.14 16.65 11.29
CA LYS A 12 4.19 17.66 11.40
C LYS A 12 4.80 17.56 12.80
N GLU A 13 6.12 17.45 12.86
CA GLU A 13 6.86 17.37 14.14
C GLU A 13 6.38 16.23 15.07
N GLY A 14 5.91 15.12 14.47
CA GLY A 14 5.38 13.97 15.20
C GLY A 14 3.91 14.08 15.59
N GLU A 15 3.30 15.26 15.50
CA GLU A 15 1.89 15.50 15.76
C GLU A 15 1.04 15.34 14.49
N ILE A 16 -0.14 14.73 14.63
CA ILE A 16 -1.11 14.62 13.54
C ILE A 16 -1.86 15.95 13.43
N ILE A 17 -1.64 16.68 12.34
CA ILE A 17 -2.31 17.95 12.07
C ILE A 17 -3.53 17.80 11.17
N TYR A 18 -3.70 16.63 10.56
CA TYR A 18 -4.84 16.29 9.73
C TYR A 18 -5.06 14.78 9.72
N GLU A 19 -6.30 14.36 9.91
CA GLU A 19 -6.72 12.98 9.79
C GLU A 19 -8.04 12.90 9.01
N LYS A 20 -8.09 12.01 8.02
CA LYS A 20 -9.33 11.67 7.30
C LYS A 20 -9.48 10.17 7.18
N LYS A 21 -10.58 9.65 7.70
CA LYS A 21 -11.04 8.28 7.44
C LYS A 21 -11.76 8.25 6.11
N ASP A 22 -11.34 7.37 5.21
CA ASP A 22 -11.94 7.24 3.90
C ASP A 22 -12.09 5.77 3.51
N THR A 23 -13.01 5.49 2.59
CA THR A 23 -13.23 4.14 2.05
C THR A 23 -12.79 4.13 0.60
N PHE A 24 -11.82 3.28 0.31
CA PHE A 24 -11.21 3.17 -1.01
C PHE A 24 -11.70 1.91 -1.71
N THR A 25 -12.11 2.07 -2.97
CA THR A 25 -12.50 0.95 -3.82
C THR A 25 -11.35 0.58 -4.75
N LEU A 26 -10.71 -0.56 -4.50
CA LEU A 26 -9.71 -1.14 -5.39
C LEU A 26 -10.39 -1.89 -6.53
N ASN A 27 -10.32 -1.30 -7.71
CA ASN A 27 -10.85 -1.90 -8.93
C ASN A 27 -9.74 -2.68 -9.65
N ARG A 28 -9.66 -3.99 -9.37
CA ARG A 28 -8.62 -4.92 -9.88
C ARG A 28 -8.42 -4.86 -11.40
N LYS A 29 -9.42 -4.48 -12.18
CA LYS A 29 -9.32 -4.31 -13.65
C LYS A 29 -8.52 -3.09 -14.08
N LYS A 30 -8.42 -2.03 -13.26
CA LYS A 30 -7.67 -0.79 -13.55
C LYS A 30 -6.28 -0.74 -12.91
N THR A 31 -6.02 -1.59 -11.93
CA THR A 31 -4.77 -1.58 -11.14
C THR A 31 -3.94 -2.85 -11.31
N SER A 32 -4.21 -3.66 -12.34
CA SER A 32 -3.31 -4.77 -12.65
C SER A 32 -2.01 -4.18 -13.18
N CYS A 33 -0.98 -4.14 -12.35
CA CYS A 33 0.39 -4.21 -12.85
C CYS A 33 0.45 -5.49 -13.70
N GLU A 34 0.69 -5.38 -15.00
CA GLU A 34 1.06 -6.54 -15.79
C GLU A 34 2.18 -7.23 -15.02
N LYS A 35 2.01 -8.51 -14.69
CA LYS A 35 3.10 -9.28 -14.12
C LYS A 35 4.15 -9.38 -15.22
N SER A 36 5.07 -8.42 -15.26
CA SER A 36 6.32 -8.55 -15.99
C SER A 36 6.97 -9.83 -15.51
N SER A 37 7.10 -10.81 -16.39
CA SER A 37 7.73 -12.10 -16.11
C SER A 37 9.23 -11.99 -15.75
N LYS A 38 9.76 -10.77 -15.64
CA LYS A 38 11.15 -10.45 -15.31
C LYS A 38 11.36 -9.87 -13.92
N ASP A 39 10.33 -9.50 -13.17
CA ASP A 39 10.50 -9.03 -11.79
C ASP A 39 10.61 -10.21 -10.84
N LYS A 40 11.77 -10.89 -10.91
CA LYS A 40 12.31 -11.67 -9.80
C LYS A 40 12.52 -10.70 -8.64
N ILE A 41 11.48 -10.49 -7.84
CA ILE A 41 11.63 -9.94 -6.50
C ILE A 41 12.60 -10.88 -5.78
N GLN A 42 13.85 -10.45 -5.63
CA GLN A 42 14.79 -11.13 -4.76
C GLN A 42 14.20 -11.03 -3.35
N LEU A 43 13.58 -12.14 -2.92
CA LEU A 43 13.20 -12.36 -1.54
C LEU A 43 14.52 -12.42 -0.75
N VAL A 44 14.99 -11.28 -0.25
CA VAL A 44 16.12 -11.24 0.67
C VAL A 44 15.62 -11.75 2.03
N GLN A 45 15.42 -13.07 2.14
CA GLN A 45 15.46 -13.74 3.41
C GLN A 45 16.92 -13.84 3.85
N LYS A 46 17.46 -12.75 4.38
CA LYS A 46 18.57 -12.87 5.33
C LYS A 46 17.97 -13.26 6.68
N VAL A 47 17.73 -14.55 6.84
CA VAL A 47 17.73 -15.15 8.18
C VAL A 47 19.21 -15.24 8.56
N ASN A 48 19.70 -14.22 9.27
CA ASN A 48 20.96 -14.39 9.99
C ASN A 48 20.62 -15.22 11.24
N THR A 49 21.26 -16.40 11.30
CA THR A 49 21.62 -17.23 12.48
C THR A 49 21.00 -16.88 13.82
#